data_AF-A0A4V2MUS4-F1
#
_entry.id   AF-A0A4V2MUS4-F1
#
_cell.length_a   1.000
_cell.length_b   1.000
_cell.length_c   1.000
_cell.angle_alpha   90.00
_cell.angle_beta   90.00
_cell.angle_gamma   90.00
#
_symmetry.space_group_name_H-M   'P 1'
#
loop_
_entity.id
_entity.type
_entity.pdbx_description
1 polymer ?
#
loop_
_entity_poly.entity_id
_entity_poly.type
_entity_poly.pdbx_seq_one_letter_code
_entity_poly.pdbx_strand_id
1 'polypeptide(L)'
;MFDSLDLVIDTIVAREVLDSRGNPTVEAEVLLEGGASGRAIVPSGASTGAHEAHELRDGGSRYMGKGVTQAVDHIEDRIAPALCGLSALDQASIDAAMLELDGSANKSNLGANAILAVSMATARAAANGVGLPLYRYLGGPMATLLPVPLMNVINGGAHATNSLDFQEFMLVPHGAPSFREALRMGTEVFHTLKGLLKDRGLSTSVGDEGGFAPDLGNTEAGEILVEAIEKAGYKPGEEIALALDVASTEFFADGRYAFGGGSYTSAEMVDQLEQLVNRFPIVSIEDGLAEDDWEGWKHLTERLGNRVQLVGDDLFVTNSQRLQQGIDASTANSILIKVNQIGTLTETLQAIDLAGRSGYTSVISHRSGETEDTTIADLSVATRAGQIKTGSLSRSERVAKYNQLLRIEDELGSQAVYAGAVGQGPRGRG
;
A
#
# COMPACT_ATOMS: atom_id res chain seq x y z
N MET A 1 -18.44 30.51 -9.78
CA MET A 1 -17.22 30.65 -10.59
C MET A 1 -16.13 30.82 -9.57
N PHE A 2 -15.29 29.81 -9.36
CA PHE A 2 -14.13 29.97 -8.49
C PHE A 2 -13.27 31.06 -9.13
N ASP A 3 -12.90 32.09 -8.37
CA ASP A 3 -11.96 33.08 -8.90
C ASP A 3 -10.65 32.34 -9.13
N SER A 4 -10.21 32.24 -10.38
CA SER A 4 -9.16 31.28 -10.75
C SER A 4 -7.81 31.61 -10.10
N LEU A 5 -7.65 32.86 -9.64
CA LEU A 5 -6.46 33.35 -8.95
C LEU A 5 -6.35 32.73 -7.55
N ASP A 6 -7.45 32.57 -6.81
CA ASP A 6 -7.44 32.03 -5.44
C ASP A 6 -6.88 30.60 -5.34
N LEU A 7 -6.88 29.86 -6.45
CA LEU A 7 -6.42 28.47 -6.54
C LEU A 7 -5.05 28.32 -7.20
N VAL A 8 -4.35 29.43 -7.43
CA VAL A 8 -2.97 29.46 -7.89
C VAL A 8 -2.03 29.14 -6.73
N ILE A 9 -0.99 28.36 -7.00
CA ILE A 9 0.09 28.09 -6.04
C ILE A 9 0.87 29.37 -5.78
N ASP A 10 0.82 29.85 -4.54
CA ASP A 10 1.59 30.99 -4.07
C ASP A 10 2.95 30.54 -3.52
N THR A 11 2.94 29.58 -2.60
CA THR A 11 4.12 29.16 -1.86
C THR A 11 4.18 27.64 -1.72
N ILE A 12 5.38 27.07 -1.87
CA ILE A 12 5.69 25.68 -1.54
C ILE A 12 6.87 25.68 -0.58
N VAL A 13 6.72 25.00 0.56
CA VAL A 13 7.80 24.80 1.55
C VAL A 13 7.98 23.32 1.83
N ALA A 14 9.20 22.92 2.20
CA ALA A 14 9.51 21.55 2.56
C ALA A 14 10.27 21.45 3.88
N ARG A 15 10.27 20.27 4.49
CA ARG A 15 11.02 20.00 5.71
C ARG A 15 11.39 18.52 5.85
N GLU A 16 12.53 18.29 6.49
CA GLU A 16 12.94 16.96 6.96
C GLU A 16 12.16 16.61 8.23
N VAL A 17 11.36 15.55 8.17
CA VAL A 17 10.63 14.96 9.32
C VAL A 17 11.05 13.50 9.49
N LEU A 18 10.47 12.76 10.44
CA LEU A 18 10.78 11.34 10.66
C LEU A 18 9.60 10.44 10.31
N ASP A 19 9.91 9.28 9.72
CA ASP A 19 8.97 8.18 9.54
C ASP A 19 8.77 7.38 10.84
N SER A 20 7.87 6.40 10.81
CA SER A 20 7.50 5.53 11.92
C SER A 20 8.61 4.62 12.43
N ARG A 21 9.73 4.55 11.70
CA ARG A 21 10.95 3.81 12.05
C ARG A 21 12.06 4.76 12.55
N GLY A 22 11.80 6.06 12.59
CA GLY A 22 12.76 7.08 13.00
C GLY A 22 13.79 7.43 11.92
N ASN A 23 13.53 7.10 10.65
CA ASN A 23 14.37 7.55 9.53
C ASN A 23 13.85 8.88 8.98
N PRO A 24 14.72 9.76 8.46
CA PRO A 24 14.28 10.99 7.81
C PRO A 24 13.35 10.73 6.62
N THR A 25 12.39 11.62 6.38
CA THR A 25 11.57 11.67 5.16
C THR A 25 11.14 13.12 4.87
N VAL A 26 10.50 13.33 3.73
CA VAL A 26 10.12 14.65 3.22
C VAL A 26 8.66 14.94 3.54
N GLU A 27 8.41 16.10 4.14
CA GLU A 27 7.09 16.74 4.19
C GLU A 27 7.11 17.98 3.29
N ALA A 28 6.05 18.18 2.51
CA ALA A 28 5.83 19.42 1.76
C ALA A 28 4.50 20.06 2.17
N GLU A 29 4.44 21.39 2.10
CA GLU A 29 3.25 22.19 2.33
C GLU A 29 3.08 23.20 1.19
N VAL A 30 1.91 23.20 0.58
CA VAL A 30 1.52 24.05 -0.56
C VAL A 30 0.45 25.02 -0.07
N LEU A 31 0.66 26.31 -0.29
CA LEU A 31 -0.28 27.39 0.00
C LEU A 31 -0.76 28.02 -1.32
N LEU A 32 -2.06 28.22 -1.44
CA LEU A 32 -2.69 28.88 -2.58
C LEU A 32 -2.93 30.37 -2.28
N GLU A 33 -3.03 31.21 -3.31
CA GLU A 33 -3.26 32.67 -3.16
C GLU A 33 -4.53 32.97 -2.35
N GLY A 34 -5.57 32.15 -2.46
CA GLY A 34 -6.81 32.24 -1.69
C GLY A 34 -6.71 31.80 -0.23
N GLY A 35 -5.52 31.41 0.23
CA GLY A 35 -5.23 31.03 1.62
C GLY A 35 -5.50 29.56 1.97
N ALA A 36 -6.03 28.75 1.04
CA ALA A 36 -6.12 27.31 1.22
C ALA A 36 -4.74 26.67 1.20
N SER A 37 -4.51 25.66 2.02
CA SER A 37 -3.24 24.95 2.06
C SER A 37 -3.42 23.43 2.13
N GLY A 38 -2.38 22.71 1.75
CA GLY A 38 -2.30 21.26 1.81
C GLY A 38 -0.91 20.84 2.23
N ARG A 39 -0.84 19.76 3.01
CA ARG A 39 0.42 19.22 3.52
C ARG A 39 0.42 17.71 3.39
N ALA A 40 1.55 17.15 3.00
CA ALA A 40 1.70 15.72 2.83
C ALA A 40 3.10 15.25 3.22
N ILE A 41 3.18 14.06 3.79
CA ILE A 41 4.43 13.41 4.19
C ILE A 41 4.61 12.12 3.39
N VAL A 42 5.81 11.90 2.87
CA VAL A 42 6.11 10.75 2.00
C VAL A 42 6.51 9.53 2.84
N PRO A 43 5.94 8.34 2.58
CA PRO A 43 6.39 7.10 3.21
C PRO A 43 7.67 6.56 2.53
N SER A 44 8.36 5.63 3.18
CA SER A 44 9.59 4.98 2.69
C SER A 44 9.56 3.47 2.90
N GLY A 45 10.11 2.70 1.96
CA GLY A 45 10.20 1.23 2.04
C GLY A 45 11.34 0.74 2.95
N ALA A 46 11.32 -0.55 3.29
CA ALA A 46 12.47 -1.26 3.87
C ALA A 46 13.30 -1.91 2.75
N SER A 47 12.61 -2.60 1.84
CA SER A 47 13.13 -3.04 0.55
C SER A 47 12.64 -2.09 -0.54
N THR A 48 13.52 -1.80 -1.51
CA THR A 48 13.22 -1.03 -2.71
C THR A 48 13.47 -1.92 -3.90
N GLY A 49 12.43 -2.28 -4.65
CA GLY A 49 12.55 -3.08 -5.86
C GLY A 49 13.48 -2.42 -6.88
N ALA A 50 14.12 -3.22 -7.73
CA ALA A 50 15.13 -2.74 -8.68
C ALA A 50 14.58 -1.73 -9.71
N HIS A 51 13.25 -1.69 -9.86
CA HIS A 51 12.52 -0.88 -10.84
C HIS A 51 11.73 0.29 -10.22
N GLU A 52 11.86 0.54 -8.91
CA GLU A 52 11.17 1.65 -8.24
C GLU A 52 11.75 3.03 -8.63
N ALA A 53 10.92 4.06 -8.50
CA ALA A 53 11.38 5.45 -8.50
C ALA A 53 12.37 5.70 -7.36
N HIS A 54 13.35 6.56 -7.62
CA HIS A 54 14.50 6.74 -6.74
C HIS A 54 14.18 7.65 -5.55
N GLU A 55 14.15 7.09 -4.34
CA GLU A 55 14.17 7.87 -3.11
C GLU A 55 15.55 8.50 -2.89
N LEU A 56 15.64 9.84 -2.96
CA LEU A 56 16.91 10.54 -2.79
C LEU A 56 17.29 10.63 -1.31
N ARG A 57 18.47 10.11 -0.98
CA ARG A 57 19.09 10.14 0.36
C ARG A 57 20.42 10.89 0.31
N ASP A 58 20.77 11.57 1.39
CA ASP A 58 21.96 12.42 1.44
C ASP A 58 23.29 11.65 1.41
N GLY A 59 23.29 10.42 1.95
CA GLY A 59 24.52 9.75 2.33
C GLY A 59 25.23 10.46 3.49
N GLY A 60 26.51 10.16 3.68
CA GLY A 60 27.32 10.78 4.74
C GLY A 60 26.98 10.30 6.15
N SER A 61 27.21 11.16 7.15
CA SER A 61 27.17 10.76 8.58
C SER A 61 25.85 11.05 9.30
N ARG A 62 25.04 12.01 8.81
CA ARG A 62 23.75 12.36 9.44
C ARG A 62 22.75 11.23 9.23
N TYR A 63 22.06 10.83 10.30
CA TYR A 63 21.07 9.74 10.28
C TYR A 63 21.60 8.47 9.60
N MET A 64 22.87 8.12 9.82
CA MET A 64 23.52 6.95 9.19
C MET A 64 23.45 6.98 7.64
N GLY A 65 23.50 8.18 7.06
CA GLY A 65 23.43 8.38 5.61
C GLY A 65 22.01 8.50 5.04
N LYS A 66 20.98 8.43 5.89
CA LYS A 66 19.57 8.47 5.48
C LYS A 66 18.93 9.86 5.52
N GLY A 67 19.71 10.93 5.70
CA GLY A 67 19.22 12.30 5.60
C GLY A 67 18.51 12.57 4.27
N VAL A 68 17.63 13.56 4.24
CA VAL A 68 16.89 13.96 3.01
C VAL A 68 16.98 15.46 2.73
N THR A 69 18.02 16.14 3.22
CA THR A 69 18.15 17.59 3.04
C THR A 69 18.27 17.97 1.58
N GLN A 70 18.95 17.18 0.74
CA GLN A 70 19.00 17.45 -0.70
C GLN A 70 17.62 17.40 -1.37
N ALA A 71 16.76 16.46 -0.97
CA ALA A 71 15.39 16.38 -1.49
C ALA A 71 14.54 17.58 -1.04
N VAL A 72 14.74 18.06 0.20
CA VAL A 72 14.10 19.28 0.72
C VAL A 72 14.58 20.51 -0.05
N ASP A 73 15.90 20.66 -0.22
CA ASP A 73 16.51 21.78 -0.97
C ASP A 73 16.03 21.79 -2.43
N HIS A 74 15.89 20.61 -3.07
CA HIS A 74 15.33 20.51 -4.42
C HIS A 74 13.89 21.03 -4.51
N ILE A 75 13.07 20.87 -3.45
CA ILE A 75 11.73 21.44 -3.44
C ILE A 75 11.81 22.96 -3.43
N GLU A 76 12.59 23.55 -2.52
CA GLU A 76 12.64 24.99 -2.32
C GLU A 76 13.34 25.72 -3.47
N ASP A 77 14.46 25.18 -3.96
CA ASP A 77 15.32 25.86 -4.94
C ASP A 77 14.92 25.59 -6.39
N ARG A 78 14.19 24.49 -6.67
CA ARG A 78 13.90 24.05 -8.04
C ARG A 78 12.42 23.84 -8.31
N ILE A 79 11.72 23.06 -7.49
CA ILE A 79 10.31 22.72 -7.74
C ILE A 79 9.41 23.94 -7.47
N ALA A 80 9.61 24.64 -6.34
CA ALA A 80 8.78 25.78 -5.98
C ALA A 80 8.83 26.90 -7.03
N PRO A 81 10.01 27.35 -7.51
CA PRO A 81 10.07 28.36 -8.58
C PRO A 81 9.42 27.94 -9.90
N ALA A 82 9.37 26.63 -10.19
CA ALA A 82 8.77 26.10 -11.42
C ALA A 82 7.24 25.98 -11.35
N LEU A 83 6.67 25.83 -10.14
CA LEU A 83 5.23 25.58 -9.95
C LEU A 83 4.45 26.79 -9.41
N CYS A 84 5.09 27.73 -8.71
CA CYS A 84 4.42 28.95 -8.26
C CYS A 84 3.83 29.72 -9.45
N GLY A 85 2.57 30.16 -9.34
CA GLY A 85 1.82 30.76 -10.43
C GLY A 85 0.99 29.78 -11.26
N LEU A 86 1.15 28.46 -11.08
CA LEU A 86 0.30 27.45 -11.70
C LEU A 86 -0.96 27.18 -10.87
N SER A 87 -2.05 26.78 -11.52
CA SER A 87 -3.29 26.40 -10.85
C SER A 87 -3.15 25.03 -10.19
N ALA A 88 -3.42 24.95 -8.89
CA ALA A 88 -3.41 23.67 -8.14
C ALA A 88 -4.50 22.69 -8.60
N LEU A 89 -5.51 23.16 -9.36
CA LEU A 89 -6.53 22.30 -9.95
C LEU A 89 -6.00 21.44 -11.12
N ASP A 90 -4.92 21.85 -11.78
CA ASP A 90 -4.33 21.11 -12.90
C ASP A 90 -3.23 20.17 -12.41
N GLN A 91 -3.65 19.16 -11.62
CA GLN A 91 -2.76 18.17 -11.01
C GLN A 91 -1.85 17.50 -12.06
N ALA A 92 -2.39 17.19 -13.24
CA ALA A 92 -1.65 16.52 -14.30
C ALA A 92 -0.53 17.41 -14.85
N SER A 93 -0.80 18.71 -15.04
CA SER A 93 0.21 19.66 -15.51
C SER A 93 1.28 19.94 -14.43
N ILE A 94 0.90 19.98 -13.16
CA ILE A 94 1.83 20.12 -12.03
C ILE A 94 2.77 18.91 -11.94
N ASP A 95 2.20 17.70 -11.97
CA ASP A 95 2.99 16.47 -11.96
C ASP A 95 3.90 16.39 -13.20
N ALA A 96 3.38 16.72 -14.39
CA ALA A 96 4.17 16.73 -15.62
C ALA A 96 5.32 17.74 -15.60
N ALA A 97 5.10 18.94 -15.04
CA ALA A 97 6.15 19.95 -14.91
C ALA A 97 7.29 19.47 -13.99
N MET A 98 6.98 18.77 -12.90
CA MET A 98 8.00 18.18 -12.02
C MET A 98 8.76 17.05 -12.73
N LEU A 99 8.07 16.21 -13.51
CA LEU A 99 8.70 15.16 -14.30
C LEU A 99 9.64 15.72 -15.39
N GLU A 100 9.23 16.79 -16.07
CA GLU A 100 10.06 17.48 -17.06
C GLU A 100 11.29 18.13 -16.41
N LEU A 101 11.10 18.78 -15.25
CA LEU A 101 12.17 19.41 -14.49
C LEU A 101 13.20 18.39 -13.95
N ASP A 102 12.74 17.20 -13.57
CA ASP A 102 13.62 16.09 -13.20
C ASP A 102 14.36 15.54 -14.42
N GLY A 103 13.65 15.20 -15.48
CA GLY A 103 14.22 14.74 -16.76
C GLY A 103 14.86 13.34 -16.74
N SER A 104 14.81 12.60 -15.63
CA SER A 104 15.27 11.21 -15.54
C SER A 104 14.12 10.21 -15.59
N ALA A 105 14.40 8.97 -15.97
CA ALA A 105 13.36 7.94 -16.09
C ALA A 105 12.77 7.50 -14.73
N ASN A 106 13.54 7.62 -13.66
CA ASN A 106 13.19 7.13 -12.32
C ASN A 106 13.20 8.24 -11.25
N LYS A 107 13.09 9.51 -11.65
CA LYS A 107 13.02 10.66 -10.72
C LYS A 107 14.28 10.85 -9.86
N SER A 108 15.44 10.42 -10.36
CA SER A 108 16.71 10.44 -9.60
C SER A 108 17.38 11.81 -9.51
N ASN A 109 17.02 12.78 -10.36
CA ASN A 109 17.65 14.11 -10.34
C ASN A 109 17.07 15.02 -9.26
N LEU A 110 15.76 14.91 -8.97
CA LEU A 110 15.08 15.63 -7.89
C LEU A 110 14.84 14.74 -6.67
N GLY A 111 14.64 13.44 -6.87
CA GLY A 111 14.17 12.49 -5.87
C GLY A 111 12.66 12.29 -5.95
N ALA A 112 12.23 11.03 -6.03
CA ALA A 112 10.81 10.66 -6.04
C ALA A 112 10.09 11.10 -4.77
N ASN A 113 10.81 11.13 -3.64
CA ASN A 113 10.33 11.66 -2.36
C ASN A 113 10.08 13.18 -2.40
N ALA A 114 10.88 13.95 -3.12
CA ALA A 114 10.63 15.38 -3.30
C ALA A 114 9.37 15.62 -4.17
N ILE A 115 9.31 14.96 -5.32
CA ILE A 115 8.22 15.09 -6.29
C ILE A 115 6.87 14.66 -5.68
N LEU A 116 6.85 13.49 -5.02
CA LEU A 116 5.61 12.97 -4.45
C LEU A 116 5.07 13.86 -3.32
N ALA A 117 5.95 14.41 -2.48
CA ALA A 117 5.53 15.29 -1.38
C ALA A 117 4.74 16.49 -1.92
N VAL A 118 5.26 17.15 -2.95
CA VAL A 118 4.62 18.30 -3.60
C VAL A 118 3.35 17.87 -4.35
N SER A 119 3.38 16.73 -5.04
CA SER A 119 2.21 16.18 -5.75
C SER A 119 1.01 15.98 -4.81
N MET A 120 1.23 15.32 -3.67
CA MET A 120 0.18 15.06 -2.67
C MET A 120 -0.26 16.33 -1.93
N ALA A 121 0.68 17.20 -1.57
CA ALA A 121 0.37 18.46 -0.89
C ALA A 121 -0.46 19.39 -1.79
N THR A 122 -0.17 19.42 -3.09
CA THR A 122 -0.95 20.16 -4.09
C THR A 122 -2.39 19.65 -4.17
N ALA A 123 -2.60 18.33 -4.30
CA ALA A 123 -3.95 17.76 -4.35
C ALA A 123 -4.77 18.09 -3.09
N ARG A 124 -4.13 18.05 -1.91
CA ARG A 124 -4.76 18.45 -0.64
C ARG A 124 -5.09 19.94 -0.62
N ALA A 125 -4.19 20.80 -1.08
CA ALA A 125 -4.42 22.25 -1.13
C ALA A 125 -5.58 22.59 -2.08
N ALA A 126 -5.62 21.95 -3.24
CA ALA A 126 -6.68 22.08 -4.22
C ALA A 126 -8.04 21.62 -3.68
N ALA A 127 -8.10 20.44 -3.06
CA ALA A 127 -9.31 19.91 -2.43
C ALA A 127 -9.85 20.88 -1.37
N ASN A 128 -8.97 21.38 -0.49
CA ASN A 128 -9.32 22.37 0.52
C ASN A 128 -9.80 23.70 -0.10
N GLY A 129 -9.15 24.16 -1.17
CA GLY A 129 -9.51 25.39 -1.88
C GLY A 129 -10.88 25.36 -2.52
N VAL A 130 -11.32 24.20 -3.02
CA VAL A 130 -12.68 24.01 -3.55
C VAL A 130 -13.70 23.54 -2.51
N GLY A 131 -13.27 23.34 -1.25
CA GLY A 131 -14.14 22.90 -0.16
C GLY A 131 -14.66 21.48 -0.30
N LEU A 132 -13.86 20.58 -0.88
CA LEU A 132 -14.18 19.15 -1.00
C LEU A 132 -13.23 18.30 -0.15
N PRO A 133 -13.71 17.20 0.46
CA PRO A 133 -12.81 16.21 1.04
C PRO A 133 -11.95 15.58 -0.08
N LEU A 134 -10.74 15.16 0.26
CA LEU A 134 -9.75 14.71 -0.74
C LEU A 134 -10.27 13.54 -1.59
N TYR A 135 -10.94 12.55 -0.98
CA TYR A 135 -11.52 11.43 -1.73
C TYR A 135 -12.54 11.88 -2.80
N ARG A 136 -13.28 12.96 -2.53
CA ARG A 136 -14.29 13.51 -3.43
C ARG A 136 -13.67 14.37 -4.52
N TYR A 137 -12.65 15.14 -4.18
CA TYR A 137 -11.86 15.90 -5.13
C TYR A 137 -11.23 14.98 -6.18
N LEU A 138 -10.61 13.88 -5.75
CA LEU A 138 -9.94 12.94 -6.64
C LEU A 138 -10.90 12.02 -7.41
N GLY A 139 -11.97 11.54 -6.76
CA GLY A 139 -12.83 10.47 -7.30
C GLY A 139 -14.22 10.90 -7.80
N GLY A 140 -14.59 12.16 -7.59
CA GLY A 140 -15.86 12.71 -8.06
C GLY A 140 -17.10 12.03 -7.44
N PRO A 141 -18.27 12.10 -8.12
CA PRO A 141 -19.57 11.77 -7.54
C PRO A 141 -19.75 10.34 -7.02
N MET A 142 -18.96 9.40 -7.53
CA MET A 142 -19.07 7.97 -7.25
C MET A 142 -18.05 7.45 -6.24
N ALA A 143 -17.20 8.31 -5.66
CA ALA A 143 -16.25 7.96 -4.61
C ALA A 143 -16.98 7.67 -3.29
N THR A 144 -17.59 6.48 -3.19
CA THR A 144 -18.42 6.06 -2.05
C THR A 144 -18.12 4.64 -1.55
N LEU A 145 -17.14 3.97 -2.17
CA LEU A 145 -16.77 2.60 -1.87
C LEU A 145 -15.65 2.56 -0.83
N LEU A 146 -15.93 1.98 0.34
CA LEU A 146 -14.93 1.72 1.37
C LEU A 146 -14.22 0.39 1.07
N PRO A 147 -12.88 0.33 1.21
CA PRO A 147 -12.10 -0.84 0.87
C PRO A 147 -12.23 -1.96 1.90
N VAL A 148 -12.06 -3.22 1.47
CA VAL A 148 -11.74 -4.34 2.36
C VAL A 148 -10.28 -4.19 2.81
N PRO A 149 -10.02 -4.09 4.12
CA PRO A 149 -8.65 -3.99 4.61
C PRO A 149 -7.97 -5.37 4.62
N LEU A 150 -6.73 -5.44 4.13
CA LEU A 150 -5.82 -6.57 4.29
C LEU A 150 -4.93 -6.24 5.50
N MET A 151 -5.31 -6.80 6.66
CA MET A 151 -4.77 -6.40 7.95
C MET A 151 -3.65 -7.34 8.38
N ASN A 152 -2.40 -6.88 8.31
CA ASN A 152 -1.26 -7.63 8.80
C ASN A 152 -1.41 -7.99 10.29
N VAL A 153 -1.09 -9.23 10.68
CA VAL A 153 -1.16 -9.69 12.08
C VAL A 153 0.02 -10.56 12.51
N ILE A 154 0.69 -11.25 11.58
CA ILE A 154 1.91 -12.03 11.85
C ILE A 154 2.95 -11.71 10.77
N ASN A 155 4.19 -11.42 11.21
CA ASN A 155 5.33 -11.07 10.37
C ASN A 155 6.40 -12.15 10.37
N GLY A 156 7.04 -12.33 9.22
CA GLY A 156 8.21 -13.19 8.98
C GLY A 156 9.17 -12.54 7.99
N GLY A 157 10.06 -13.34 7.41
CA GLY A 157 11.00 -12.90 6.38
C GLY A 157 11.85 -11.71 6.80
N ALA A 158 12.04 -10.74 5.90
CA ALA A 158 12.83 -9.53 6.16
C ALA A 158 12.23 -8.61 7.26
N HIS A 159 10.94 -8.79 7.59
CA HIS A 159 10.24 -7.97 8.59
C HIS A 159 10.38 -8.49 10.03
N ALA A 160 10.98 -9.67 10.22
CA ALA A 160 11.16 -10.27 11.54
C ALA A 160 12.46 -11.07 11.68
N THR A 161 12.96 -11.19 12.90
CA THR A 161 14.04 -12.12 13.23
C THR A 161 13.44 -13.36 13.88
N ASN A 162 12.78 -14.21 13.09
CA ASN A 162 12.13 -15.45 13.52
C ASN A 162 12.32 -16.58 12.47
N SER A 163 11.72 -17.75 12.71
CA SER A 163 11.73 -18.89 11.77
C SER A 163 10.67 -18.82 10.66
N LEU A 164 9.88 -17.75 10.60
CA LEU A 164 8.79 -17.62 9.63
C LEU A 164 9.36 -17.10 8.30
N ASP A 165 9.24 -17.89 7.23
CA ASP A 165 9.83 -17.51 5.94
C ASP A 165 9.00 -16.45 5.21
N PHE A 166 7.66 -16.56 5.24
CA PHE A 166 6.79 -15.64 4.52
C PHE A 166 6.63 -14.32 5.29
N GLN A 167 6.63 -13.22 4.54
CA GLN A 167 6.77 -11.88 5.10
C GLN A 167 5.57 -11.45 5.93
N GLU A 168 4.33 -11.63 5.43
CA GLU A 168 3.13 -11.24 6.16
C GLU A 168 1.98 -12.25 6.03
N PHE A 169 1.30 -12.47 7.15
CA PHE A 169 0.00 -13.13 7.20
C PHE A 169 -1.05 -12.12 7.66
N MET A 170 -2.11 -12.00 6.88
CA MET A 170 -3.11 -10.94 6.99
C MET A 170 -4.52 -11.50 7.21
N LEU A 171 -5.34 -10.74 7.94
CA LEU A 171 -6.78 -10.96 8.04
C LEU A 171 -7.52 -10.15 6.97
N VAL A 172 -8.58 -10.74 6.43
CA VAL A 172 -9.42 -10.15 5.38
C VAL A 172 -10.89 -10.20 5.79
N PRO A 173 -11.40 -9.22 6.55
CA PRO A 173 -12.79 -9.18 7.05
C PRO A 173 -13.81 -8.81 5.95
N HIS A 174 -13.84 -9.57 4.86
CA HIS A 174 -14.67 -9.26 3.69
C HIS A 174 -16.16 -9.59 3.88
N GLY A 175 -16.53 -10.38 4.90
CA GLY A 175 -17.93 -10.72 5.19
C GLY A 175 -18.66 -9.69 6.07
N ALA A 176 -17.96 -8.64 6.51
CA ALA A 176 -18.56 -7.56 7.28
C ALA A 176 -19.60 -6.76 6.46
N PRO A 177 -20.62 -6.17 7.10
CA PRO A 177 -21.63 -5.34 6.41
C PRO A 177 -21.15 -3.91 6.12
N SER A 178 -20.11 -3.43 6.81
CA SER A 178 -19.58 -2.06 6.71
C SER A 178 -18.08 -2.04 7.03
N PHE A 179 -17.39 -0.96 6.71
CA PHE A 179 -15.97 -0.82 7.04
C PHE A 179 -15.76 -0.73 8.56
N ARG A 180 -16.61 0.02 9.27
CA ARG A 180 -16.60 0.07 10.74
C ARG A 180 -16.67 -1.31 11.39
N GLU A 181 -17.58 -2.16 10.90
CA GLU A 181 -17.70 -3.53 11.41
C GLU A 181 -16.48 -4.37 11.02
N ALA A 182 -15.97 -4.24 9.79
CA ALA A 182 -14.76 -4.92 9.34
C ALA A 182 -13.54 -4.61 10.24
N LEU A 183 -13.38 -3.33 10.61
CA LEU A 183 -12.33 -2.88 11.51
C LEU A 183 -12.47 -3.44 12.93
N ARG A 184 -13.71 -3.46 13.46
CA ARG A 184 -14.00 -4.07 14.77
C ARG A 184 -13.66 -5.56 14.76
N MET A 185 -14.11 -6.30 13.74
CA MET A 185 -13.84 -7.73 13.56
C MET A 185 -12.34 -8.03 13.57
N GLY A 186 -11.56 -7.31 12.73
CA GLY A 186 -10.11 -7.47 12.69
C GLY A 186 -9.42 -7.16 14.02
N THR A 187 -9.89 -6.13 14.74
CA THR A 187 -9.35 -5.74 16.05
C THR A 187 -9.61 -6.80 17.13
N GLU A 188 -10.80 -7.39 17.15
CA GLU A 188 -11.14 -8.48 18.10
C GLU A 188 -10.29 -9.74 17.84
N VAL A 189 -10.08 -10.11 16.58
CA VAL A 189 -9.19 -11.22 16.21
C VAL A 189 -7.75 -10.91 16.58
N PHE A 190 -7.24 -9.70 16.32
CA PHE A 190 -5.88 -9.30 16.70
C PHE A 190 -5.63 -9.42 18.22
N HIS A 191 -6.58 -8.98 19.05
CA HIS A 191 -6.46 -9.13 20.50
C HIS A 191 -6.61 -10.59 20.97
N THR A 192 -7.45 -11.37 20.29
CA THR A 192 -7.60 -12.81 20.56
C THR A 192 -6.31 -13.56 20.23
N LEU A 193 -5.69 -13.27 19.08
CA LEU A 193 -4.38 -13.78 18.67
C LEU A 193 -3.31 -13.44 19.70
N LYS A 194 -3.26 -12.19 20.19
CA LYS A 194 -2.33 -11.79 21.25
C LYS A 194 -2.45 -12.67 22.50
N GLY A 195 -3.68 -13.00 22.89
CA GLY A 195 -3.96 -13.92 24.00
C GLY A 195 -3.42 -15.32 23.73
N LEU A 196 -3.72 -15.88 22.55
CA LEU A 196 -3.24 -17.21 22.13
C LEU A 196 -1.72 -17.31 22.09
N LEU A 197 -1.03 -16.30 21.54
CA LEU A 197 0.43 -16.25 21.51
C LEU A 197 1.01 -16.26 22.94
N LYS A 198 0.43 -15.46 23.84
CA LYS A 198 0.85 -15.42 25.25
C LYS A 198 0.62 -16.74 25.97
N ASP A 199 -0.52 -17.39 25.75
CA ASP A 199 -0.86 -18.68 26.35
C ASP A 199 0.12 -19.78 25.89
N ARG A 200 0.63 -19.68 24.66
CA ARG A 200 1.66 -20.56 24.09
C ARG A 200 3.11 -20.14 24.45
N GLY A 201 3.30 -19.06 25.21
CA GLY A 201 4.61 -18.55 25.60
C GLY A 201 5.41 -17.88 24.46
N LEU A 202 4.73 -17.49 23.37
CA LEU A 202 5.33 -16.83 22.21
C LEU A 202 5.39 -15.30 22.40
N SER A 203 6.30 -14.66 21.66
CA SER A 203 6.45 -13.20 21.67
C SER A 203 5.19 -12.50 21.18
N THR A 204 4.78 -11.44 21.88
CA THR A 204 3.72 -10.51 21.45
C THR A 204 4.27 -9.12 21.14
N SER A 205 5.58 -9.01 20.90
CA SER A 205 6.20 -7.79 20.38
C SER A 205 5.72 -7.54 18.96
N VAL A 206 5.60 -6.26 18.59
CA VAL A 206 5.11 -5.87 17.27
C VAL A 206 6.25 -5.35 16.39
N GLY A 207 6.18 -5.64 15.09
CA GLY A 207 7.11 -5.14 14.07
C GLY A 207 6.79 -3.72 13.60
N ASP A 208 7.32 -3.35 12.43
CA ASP A 208 7.13 -2.04 11.81
C ASP A 208 5.66 -1.80 11.43
N GLU A 209 4.95 -2.83 10.98
CA GLU A 209 3.56 -2.79 10.55
C GLU A 209 2.58 -2.96 11.71
N GLY A 210 3.06 -3.20 12.94
CA GLY A 210 2.23 -3.37 14.13
C GLY A 210 1.69 -4.79 14.35
N GLY A 211 2.00 -5.74 13.47
CA GLY A 211 1.72 -7.17 13.61
C GLY A 211 2.74 -7.87 14.51
N PHE A 212 2.41 -9.06 15.02
CA PHE A 212 3.30 -9.83 15.89
C PHE A 212 4.40 -10.55 15.10
N ALA A 213 5.54 -10.80 15.73
CA ALA A 213 6.63 -11.61 15.15
C ALA A 213 6.98 -12.81 16.06
N PRO A 214 6.06 -13.79 16.24
CA PRO A 214 6.33 -15.00 17.01
C PRO A 214 7.25 -15.95 16.23
N ASP A 215 7.87 -16.88 16.94
CA ASP A 215 8.67 -17.96 16.33
C ASP A 215 7.74 -19.12 15.93
N LEU A 216 7.35 -19.16 14.65
CA LEU A 216 6.38 -20.10 14.06
C LEU A 216 6.78 -20.44 12.63
N GLY A 217 6.46 -21.65 12.16
CA GLY A 217 6.48 -21.98 10.72
C GLY A 217 5.23 -21.49 9.98
N ASN A 218 5.30 -21.39 8.65
CA ASN A 218 4.21 -20.87 7.79
C ASN A 218 2.86 -21.57 8.02
N THR A 219 2.89 -22.90 8.18
CA THR A 219 1.68 -23.67 8.48
C THR A 219 1.10 -23.36 9.85
N GLU A 220 1.95 -23.25 10.88
CA GLU A 220 1.52 -22.96 12.25
C GLU A 220 0.94 -21.54 12.36
N ALA A 221 1.48 -20.59 11.59
CA ALA A 221 0.92 -19.25 11.46
C ALA A 221 -0.51 -19.29 10.88
N GLY A 222 -0.75 -20.09 9.83
CA GLY A 222 -2.10 -20.30 9.30
C GLY A 222 -3.06 -20.91 10.33
N GLU A 223 -2.61 -21.94 11.07
CA GLU A 223 -3.42 -22.63 12.08
C GLU A 223 -3.82 -21.73 13.24
N ILE A 224 -2.88 -20.97 13.81
CA ILE A 224 -3.19 -20.09 14.94
C ILE A 224 -4.08 -18.92 14.53
N LEU A 225 -4.00 -18.47 13.27
CA LEU A 225 -4.90 -17.43 12.75
C LEU A 225 -6.33 -17.94 12.58
N VAL A 226 -6.50 -19.15 12.04
CA VAL A 226 -7.83 -19.80 11.99
C VAL A 226 -8.39 -19.97 13.39
N GLU A 227 -7.60 -20.47 14.35
CA GLU A 227 -8.01 -20.57 15.75
C GLU A 227 -8.38 -19.20 16.35
N ALA A 228 -7.63 -18.14 16.06
CA ALA A 228 -7.91 -16.80 16.53
C ALA A 228 -9.23 -16.24 15.98
N ILE A 229 -9.52 -16.48 14.71
CA ILE A 229 -10.78 -16.10 14.06
C ILE A 229 -11.96 -16.82 14.74
N GLU A 230 -11.87 -18.14 14.91
CA GLU A 230 -12.91 -18.95 15.55
C GLU A 230 -13.13 -18.55 17.01
N LYS A 231 -12.05 -18.36 17.77
CA LYS A 231 -12.11 -17.98 19.19
C LYS A 231 -12.66 -16.57 19.40
N ALA A 232 -12.48 -15.67 18.43
CA ALA A 232 -13.11 -14.35 18.42
C ALA A 232 -14.61 -14.41 18.05
N GLY A 233 -15.13 -15.58 17.65
CA GLY A 233 -16.54 -15.79 17.33
C GLY A 233 -16.91 -15.57 15.87
N TYR A 234 -15.92 -15.55 14.97
CA TYR A 234 -16.11 -15.37 13.53
C TYR A 234 -15.87 -16.67 12.77
N LYS A 235 -16.46 -16.78 11.57
CA LYS A 235 -16.26 -17.91 10.67
C LYS A 235 -15.10 -17.67 9.71
N PRO A 236 -14.04 -18.50 9.75
CA PRO A 236 -12.96 -18.47 8.77
C PRO A 236 -13.49 -18.64 7.34
N GLY A 237 -12.99 -17.82 6.42
CA GLY A 237 -13.37 -17.83 5.00
C GLY A 237 -14.71 -17.19 4.66
N GLU A 238 -15.75 -17.34 5.48
CA GLU A 238 -17.05 -16.68 5.24
C GLU A 238 -17.02 -15.21 5.71
N GLU A 239 -16.58 -14.97 6.94
CA GLU A 239 -16.59 -13.65 7.57
C GLU A 239 -15.22 -12.98 7.51
N ILE A 240 -14.17 -13.76 7.81
CA ILE A 240 -12.78 -13.33 7.79
C ILE A 240 -11.95 -14.41 7.09
N ALA A 241 -11.35 -14.06 5.95
CA ALA A 241 -10.38 -14.90 5.25
C ALA A 241 -8.94 -14.51 5.59
N LEU A 242 -7.99 -15.24 5.02
CA LEU A 242 -6.56 -14.94 5.12
C LEU A 242 -6.01 -14.40 3.80
N ALA A 243 -4.95 -13.60 3.90
CA ALA A 243 -4.10 -13.23 2.78
C ALA A 243 -2.62 -13.37 3.16
N LEU A 244 -1.77 -13.59 2.18
CA LEU A 244 -0.33 -13.75 2.35
C LEU A 244 0.42 -12.69 1.56
N ASP A 245 1.47 -12.14 2.14
CA ASP A 245 2.59 -11.54 1.42
C ASP A 245 3.78 -12.48 1.59
N VAL A 246 4.18 -13.10 0.47
CA VAL A 246 5.23 -14.10 0.47
C VAL A 246 6.61 -13.43 0.35
N ALA A 247 6.69 -12.30 -0.35
CA ALA A 247 7.95 -11.61 -0.70
C ALA A 247 9.02 -12.57 -1.25
N SER A 248 8.65 -13.42 -2.20
CA SER A 248 9.49 -14.54 -2.64
C SER A 248 10.87 -14.16 -3.17
N THR A 249 11.05 -12.92 -3.64
CA THR A 249 12.34 -12.39 -4.10
C THR A 249 13.40 -12.48 -3.00
N GLU A 250 13.04 -12.26 -1.73
CA GLU A 250 13.98 -12.24 -0.60
C GLU A 250 14.67 -13.60 -0.34
N PHE A 251 14.08 -14.70 -0.81
CA PHE A 251 14.63 -16.04 -0.69
C PHE A 251 14.79 -16.74 -2.05
N PHE A 252 14.80 -15.98 -3.14
CA PHE A 252 15.07 -16.48 -4.48
C PHE A 252 16.53 -16.24 -4.88
N ALA A 253 17.26 -17.31 -5.15
CA ALA A 253 18.63 -17.25 -5.60
C ALA A 253 18.94 -18.40 -6.58
N ASP A 254 19.75 -18.12 -7.60
CA ASP A 254 20.21 -19.11 -8.58
C ASP A 254 19.06 -19.90 -9.25
N GLY A 255 17.92 -19.24 -9.51
CA GLY A 255 16.75 -19.84 -10.14
C GLY A 255 15.92 -20.75 -9.23
N ARG A 256 16.11 -20.67 -7.91
CA ARG A 256 15.43 -21.51 -6.91
C ARG A 256 14.97 -20.69 -5.71
N TYR A 257 13.88 -21.13 -5.08
CA TYR A 257 13.31 -20.57 -3.86
C TYR A 257 13.78 -21.37 -2.64
N ALA A 258 14.40 -20.73 -1.65
CA ALA A 258 15.01 -21.40 -0.50
C ALA A 258 14.36 -20.99 0.83
N PHE A 259 13.43 -21.81 1.32
CA PHE A 259 12.72 -21.55 2.57
C PHE A 259 12.39 -22.85 3.32
N GLY A 260 12.16 -22.80 4.63
CA GLY A 260 11.84 -23.98 5.44
C GLY A 260 12.90 -25.10 5.39
N GLY A 261 14.15 -24.76 5.05
CA GLY A 261 15.25 -25.71 4.82
C GLY A 261 15.19 -26.47 3.48
N GLY A 262 14.22 -26.16 2.62
CA GLY A 262 14.08 -26.71 1.27
C GLY A 262 14.68 -25.81 0.19
N SER A 263 14.71 -26.32 -1.05
CA SER A 263 15.06 -25.55 -2.24
C SER A 263 14.17 -25.99 -3.38
N TYR A 264 13.41 -25.06 -3.95
CA TYR A 264 12.30 -25.34 -4.85
C TYR A 264 12.49 -24.64 -6.19
N THR A 265 12.12 -25.30 -7.28
CA THR A 265 11.87 -24.66 -8.58
C THR A 265 10.59 -23.81 -8.51
N SER A 266 10.34 -22.96 -9.51
CA SER A 266 9.10 -22.18 -9.60
C SER A 266 7.84 -23.07 -9.57
N ALA A 267 7.86 -24.20 -10.28
CA ALA A 267 6.73 -25.14 -10.27
C ALA A 267 6.50 -25.75 -8.86
N GLU A 268 7.57 -26.17 -8.19
CA GLU A 268 7.48 -26.69 -6.82
C GLU A 268 7.04 -25.60 -5.83
N MET A 269 7.44 -24.34 -6.03
CA MET A 269 6.98 -23.21 -5.21
C MET A 269 5.47 -22.97 -5.40
N VAL A 270 4.97 -23.04 -6.64
CA VAL A 270 3.53 -22.99 -6.92
C VAL A 270 2.78 -24.13 -6.22
N ASP A 271 3.35 -25.35 -6.19
CA ASP A 271 2.76 -26.48 -5.46
C ASP A 271 2.70 -26.21 -3.94
N GLN A 272 3.70 -25.55 -3.35
CA GLN A 272 3.69 -25.16 -1.94
C GLN A 272 2.58 -24.14 -1.65
N LEU A 273 2.42 -23.12 -2.50
CA LEU A 273 1.36 -22.12 -2.36
C LEU A 273 -0.04 -22.74 -2.52
N GLU A 274 -0.22 -23.64 -3.49
CA GLU A 274 -1.49 -24.35 -3.68
C GLU A 274 -1.85 -25.21 -2.46
N GLN A 275 -0.88 -25.88 -1.83
CA GLN A 275 -1.11 -26.65 -0.61
C GLN A 275 -1.63 -25.77 0.54
N LEU A 276 -1.08 -24.56 0.70
CA LEU A 276 -1.56 -23.60 1.71
C LEU A 276 -2.99 -23.13 1.39
N VAL A 277 -3.27 -22.78 0.14
CA VAL A 277 -4.62 -22.36 -0.31
C VAL A 277 -5.65 -23.47 -0.10
N ASN A 278 -5.27 -24.74 -0.28
CA ASN A 278 -6.18 -25.85 -0.05
C ASN A 278 -6.40 -26.15 1.44
N ARG A 279 -5.46 -25.75 2.31
CA ARG A 279 -5.52 -26.00 3.76
C ARG A 279 -6.20 -24.87 4.54
N PHE A 280 -6.01 -23.63 4.11
CA PHE A 280 -6.47 -22.44 4.82
C PHE A 280 -7.36 -21.58 3.91
N PRO A 281 -8.27 -20.76 4.47
CA PRO A 281 -9.15 -19.89 3.68
C PRO A 281 -8.39 -18.67 3.12
N ILE A 282 -7.38 -18.90 2.28
CA ILE A 282 -6.55 -17.86 1.67
C ILE A 282 -7.23 -17.37 0.40
N VAL A 283 -7.51 -16.07 0.35
CA VAL A 283 -8.18 -15.41 -0.79
C VAL A 283 -7.25 -14.50 -1.59
N SER A 284 -6.06 -14.21 -1.08
CA SER A 284 -5.06 -13.37 -1.76
C SER A 284 -3.64 -13.81 -1.43
N ILE A 285 -2.77 -13.85 -2.45
CA ILE A 285 -1.34 -14.07 -2.34
C ILE A 285 -0.64 -12.93 -3.07
N GLU A 286 0.22 -12.23 -2.36
CA GLU A 286 1.11 -11.19 -2.86
C GLU A 286 2.52 -11.75 -3.01
N ASP A 287 3.16 -11.42 -4.14
CA ASP A 287 4.53 -11.79 -4.49
C ASP A 287 4.90 -13.25 -4.22
N GLY A 288 4.02 -14.15 -4.66
CA GLY A 288 4.20 -15.60 -4.52
C GLY A 288 5.43 -16.14 -5.25
N LEU A 289 5.96 -15.42 -6.23
CA LEU A 289 7.18 -15.73 -6.98
C LEU A 289 8.03 -14.48 -7.14
N ALA A 290 9.32 -14.64 -7.44
CA ALA A 290 10.27 -13.54 -7.55
C ALA A 290 9.89 -12.54 -8.66
N GLU A 291 10.31 -11.28 -8.51
CA GLU A 291 9.86 -10.13 -9.34
C GLU A 291 10.10 -10.28 -10.85
N ASP A 292 11.09 -11.10 -11.25
CA ASP A 292 11.45 -11.36 -12.65
C ASP A 292 11.19 -12.81 -13.12
N ASP A 293 10.57 -13.66 -12.29
CA ASP A 293 10.17 -15.02 -12.68
C ASP A 293 8.85 -15.02 -13.47
N TRP A 294 8.82 -14.33 -14.62
CA TRP A 294 7.60 -14.13 -15.42
C TRP A 294 6.95 -15.43 -15.91
N GLU A 295 7.75 -16.44 -16.24
CA GLU A 295 7.23 -17.77 -16.64
C GLU A 295 6.62 -18.50 -15.45
N GLY A 296 7.27 -18.47 -14.28
CA GLY A 296 6.70 -19.00 -13.04
C GLY A 296 5.41 -18.29 -12.67
N TRP A 297 5.37 -16.96 -12.74
CA TRP A 297 4.19 -16.14 -12.47
C TRP A 297 3.02 -16.46 -13.39
N LYS A 298 3.28 -16.69 -14.68
CA LYS A 298 2.26 -17.17 -15.61
C LYS A 298 1.73 -18.53 -15.20
N HIS A 299 2.61 -19.46 -14.84
CA HIS A 299 2.22 -20.79 -14.34
C HIS A 299 1.37 -20.70 -13.06
N LEU A 300 1.77 -19.85 -12.10
CA LEU A 300 1.01 -19.55 -10.89
C LEU A 300 -0.39 -19.01 -11.23
N THR A 301 -0.47 -18.12 -12.21
CA THR A 301 -1.74 -17.51 -12.65
C THR A 301 -2.67 -18.50 -13.31
N GLU A 302 -2.15 -19.36 -14.19
CA GLU A 302 -2.91 -20.46 -14.81
C GLU A 302 -3.42 -21.45 -13.75
N ARG A 303 -2.62 -21.71 -12.70
CA ARG A 303 -2.94 -22.67 -11.65
C ARG A 303 -3.95 -22.15 -10.63
N LEU A 304 -3.76 -20.93 -10.12
CA LEU A 304 -4.50 -20.40 -8.96
C LEU A 304 -5.32 -19.14 -9.26
N GLY A 305 -5.09 -18.44 -10.36
CA GLY A 305 -5.67 -17.11 -10.64
C GLY A 305 -7.20 -17.05 -10.73
N ASN A 306 -7.88 -18.21 -10.89
CA ASN A 306 -9.34 -18.30 -10.85
C ASN A 306 -9.92 -18.50 -9.44
N ARG A 307 -9.09 -18.89 -8.47
CA ARG A 307 -9.45 -19.25 -7.09
C ARG A 307 -8.88 -18.29 -6.04
N VAL A 308 -7.85 -17.53 -6.40
CA VAL A 308 -7.13 -16.67 -5.46
C VAL A 308 -6.73 -15.39 -6.19
N GLN A 309 -6.81 -14.27 -5.49
CA GLN A 309 -6.21 -13.03 -5.96
C GLN A 309 -4.67 -13.16 -5.94
N LEU A 310 -4.02 -12.85 -7.05
CA LEU A 310 -2.57 -12.86 -7.20
C LEU A 310 -2.11 -11.42 -7.39
N VAL A 311 -1.52 -10.86 -6.35
CA VAL A 311 -1.10 -9.46 -6.27
C VAL A 311 0.37 -9.36 -6.63
N GLY A 312 0.70 -8.59 -7.66
CA GLY A 312 2.08 -8.18 -7.92
C GLY A 312 2.40 -6.88 -7.20
N ASP A 313 3.38 -6.91 -6.30
CA ASP A 313 4.00 -5.73 -5.67
C ASP A 313 5.34 -5.44 -6.32
N ASP A 314 6.41 -6.17 -5.99
CA ASP A 314 7.72 -6.04 -6.64
C ASP A 314 7.65 -6.41 -8.12
N LEU A 315 6.74 -7.31 -8.50
CA LEU A 315 6.47 -7.67 -9.90
C LEU A 315 6.14 -6.43 -10.76
N PHE A 316 5.35 -5.49 -10.23
CA PHE A 316 4.82 -4.36 -10.99
C PHE A 316 5.36 -3.00 -10.56
N VAL A 317 5.82 -2.84 -9.32
CA VAL A 317 6.34 -1.60 -8.69
C VAL A 317 5.50 -0.35 -9.00
N THR A 318 4.16 -0.50 -9.03
CA THR A 318 3.23 0.58 -9.41
C THR A 318 3.55 1.21 -10.79
N ASN A 319 4.24 0.49 -11.67
CA ASN A 319 4.69 0.96 -12.98
C ASN A 319 3.76 0.46 -14.10
N SER A 320 3.11 1.39 -14.80
CA SER A 320 2.16 1.07 -15.87
C SER A 320 2.75 0.25 -17.02
N GLN A 321 4.06 0.34 -17.30
CA GLN A 321 4.70 -0.47 -18.35
C GLN A 321 4.83 -1.93 -17.93
N ARG A 322 5.29 -2.20 -16.70
CA ARG A 322 5.35 -3.57 -16.16
C ARG A 322 3.96 -4.16 -15.97
N LEU A 323 3.01 -3.36 -15.51
CA LEU A 323 1.61 -3.76 -15.43
C LEU A 323 1.05 -4.12 -16.81
N GLN A 324 1.31 -3.32 -17.85
CA GLN A 324 0.89 -3.62 -19.22
C GLN A 324 1.52 -4.93 -19.73
N GLN A 325 2.81 -5.17 -19.46
CA GLN A 325 3.46 -6.44 -19.78
C GLN A 325 2.77 -7.62 -19.09
N GLY A 326 2.41 -7.49 -17.80
CA GLY A 326 1.66 -8.52 -17.08
C GLY A 326 0.28 -8.78 -17.67
N ILE A 327 -0.45 -7.72 -18.02
CA ILE A 327 -1.75 -7.82 -18.69
C ILE A 327 -1.61 -8.56 -20.03
N ASP A 328 -0.64 -8.18 -20.87
CA ASP A 328 -0.41 -8.79 -22.18
C ASP A 328 -0.01 -10.26 -22.07
N ALA A 329 0.71 -10.63 -21.00
CA ALA A 329 1.12 -11.99 -20.70
C ALA A 329 0.07 -12.82 -19.94
N SER A 330 -1.05 -12.22 -19.53
CA SER A 330 -2.06 -12.84 -18.63
C SER A 330 -1.46 -13.32 -17.30
N THR A 331 -0.62 -12.48 -16.70
CA THR A 331 0.13 -12.75 -15.48
C THR A 331 -0.41 -11.93 -14.30
N ALA A 332 -0.61 -12.60 -13.16
CA ALA A 332 -1.29 -12.06 -11.98
C ALA A 332 -2.74 -11.63 -12.29
N ASN A 333 -3.45 -11.11 -11.29
CA ASN A 333 -4.81 -10.56 -11.50
C ASN A 333 -5.10 -9.34 -10.61
N SER A 334 -4.07 -8.84 -9.92
CA SER A 334 -4.11 -7.70 -9.01
C SER A 334 -2.74 -7.01 -8.95
N ILE A 335 -2.74 -5.73 -8.61
CA ILE A 335 -1.54 -4.92 -8.42
C ILE A 335 -1.59 -4.23 -7.05
N LEU A 336 -0.47 -4.25 -6.33
CA LEU A 336 -0.26 -3.42 -5.16
C LEU A 336 0.14 -2.01 -5.60
N ILE A 337 -0.55 -0.99 -5.09
CA ILE A 337 -0.33 0.40 -5.46
C ILE A 337 0.34 1.14 -4.31
N LYS A 338 1.60 1.51 -4.50
CA LYS A 338 2.39 2.32 -3.58
C LYS A 338 2.74 3.64 -4.26
N VAL A 339 2.14 4.73 -3.77
CA VAL A 339 2.29 6.08 -4.37
C VAL A 339 3.74 6.50 -4.58
N ASN A 340 4.65 6.11 -3.67
CA ASN A 340 6.06 6.48 -3.72
C ASN A 340 6.92 5.59 -4.63
N GLN A 341 6.43 4.42 -5.05
CA GLN A 341 7.13 3.58 -6.04
C GLN A 341 7.13 4.22 -7.43
N ILE A 342 6.09 4.99 -7.75
CA ILE A 342 6.00 5.71 -9.03
C ILE A 342 6.29 7.21 -8.89
N GLY A 343 5.88 7.85 -7.79
CA GLY A 343 6.35 9.18 -7.39
C GLY A 343 5.46 10.37 -7.73
N THR A 344 4.30 10.18 -8.37
CA THR A 344 3.27 11.23 -8.54
C THR A 344 1.85 10.66 -8.36
N LEU A 345 0.90 11.50 -7.97
CA LEU A 345 -0.52 11.11 -7.95
C LEU A 345 -1.06 10.83 -9.36
N THR A 346 -0.66 11.61 -10.37
CA THR A 346 -1.10 11.39 -11.75
C THR A 346 -0.70 10.01 -12.27
N GLU A 347 0.58 9.62 -12.16
CA GLU A 347 1.04 8.30 -12.61
C GLU A 347 0.42 7.17 -11.77
N THR A 348 0.19 7.40 -10.45
CA THR A 348 -0.53 6.45 -9.60
C THR A 348 -1.95 6.20 -10.09
N LEU A 349 -2.70 7.27 -10.38
CA LEU A 349 -4.08 7.18 -10.89
C LEU A 349 -4.13 6.51 -12.27
N GLN A 350 -3.12 6.75 -13.12
CA GLN A 350 -3.00 6.07 -14.41
C GLN A 350 -2.76 4.56 -14.27
N ALA A 351 -1.93 4.14 -13.30
CA ALA A 351 -1.72 2.72 -13.01
C ALA A 351 -3.00 2.04 -12.50
N ILE A 352 -3.76 2.72 -11.62
CA ILE A 352 -5.06 2.23 -11.13
C ILE A 352 -6.09 2.12 -12.27
N ASP A 353 -6.17 3.14 -13.14
CA ASP A 353 -7.07 3.11 -14.31
C ASP A 353 -6.70 1.96 -15.26
N LEU A 354 -5.41 1.78 -15.55
CA LEU A 354 -4.91 0.69 -16.38
C LEU A 354 -5.27 -0.68 -15.80
N ALA A 355 -5.10 -0.87 -14.49
CA ALA A 355 -5.49 -2.09 -13.81
C ALA A 355 -7.01 -2.31 -13.95
N GLY A 356 -7.82 -1.31 -13.59
CA GLY A 356 -9.28 -1.41 -13.60
C GLY A 356 -9.84 -1.73 -14.99
N ARG A 357 -9.41 -1.02 -16.04
CA ARG A 357 -9.89 -1.24 -17.42
C ARG A 357 -9.47 -2.60 -18.00
N SER A 358 -8.40 -3.17 -17.47
CA SER A 358 -7.88 -4.50 -17.85
C SER A 358 -8.46 -5.61 -16.98
N GLY A 359 -9.37 -5.25 -16.06
CA GLY A 359 -9.95 -6.18 -15.13
C GLY A 359 -8.92 -6.74 -14.16
N TYR A 360 -7.98 -5.96 -13.66
CA TYR A 360 -7.20 -6.27 -12.45
C TYR A 360 -7.85 -5.56 -11.26
N THR A 361 -7.63 -6.04 -10.03
CA THR A 361 -7.90 -5.23 -8.83
C THR A 361 -6.68 -4.38 -8.48
N SER A 362 -6.92 -3.27 -7.79
CA SER A 362 -5.86 -2.44 -7.19
C SER A 362 -5.97 -2.52 -5.69
N VAL A 363 -4.86 -2.82 -5.01
CA VAL A 363 -4.77 -2.80 -3.55
C VAL A 363 -3.93 -1.59 -3.16
N ILE A 364 -4.57 -0.54 -2.62
CA ILE A 364 -3.83 0.66 -2.20
C ILE A 364 -3.00 0.33 -0.97
N SER A 365 -1.72 0.67 -0.96
CA SER A 365 -0.79 0.17 0.03
C SER A 365 0.04 1.25 0.72
N HIS A 366 0.36 0.97 1.99
CA HIS A 366 1.36 1.67 2.78
C HIS A 366 2.80 1.29 2.38
N ARG A 367 3.79 1.82 3.12
CA ARG A 367 5.15 1.27 3.20
C ARG A 367 5.51 0.95 4.65
N SER A 368 6.57 0.18 4.88
CA SER A 368 7.05 -0.15 6.24
C SER A 368 7.49 1.10 7.03
N GLY A 369 8.11 2.09 6.40
CA GLY A 369 8.26 3.44 6.96
C GLY A 369 7.07 4.31 6.60
N GLU A 370 6.10 4.45 7.51
CA GLU A 370 4.93 5.31 7.33
C GLU A 370 5.00 6.55 8.21
N THR A 371 3.98 7.40 8.11
CA THR A 371 3.83 8.69 8.75
C THR A 371 2.38 8.82 9.25
N GLU A 372 2.05 9.96 9.86
CA GLU A 372 0.67 10.32 10.20
C GLU A 372 -0.20 10.70 8.99
N ASP A 373 0.37 10.81 7.79
CA ASP A 373 -0.37 11.11 6.56
C ASP A 373 -1.46 10.05 6.32
N THR A 374 -2.58 10.40 5.71
CA THR A 374 -3.71 9.49 5.49
C THR A 374 -4.17 9.41 4.04
N THR A 375 -3.36 9.91 3.09
CA THR A 375 -3.70 10.06 1.67
C THR A 375 -4.19 8.76 1.05
N ILE A 376 -3.58 7.63 1.41
CA ILE A 376 -3.95 6.32 0.86
C ILE A 376 -5.37 5.87 1.25
N ALA A 377 -5.92 6.34 2.38
CA ALA A 377 -7.31 6.09 2.74
C ALA A 377 -8.26 6.81 1.76
N ASP A 378 -8.06 8.12 1.57
CA ASP A 378 -8.82 8.91 0.60
C ASP A 378 -8.65 8.38 -0.84
N LEU A 379 -7.43 7.99 -1.23
CA LEU A 379 -7.15 7.44 -2.56
C LEU A 379 -7.91 6.12 -2.80
N SER A 380 -7.99 5.24 -1.80
CA SER A 380 -8.73 3.97 -1.91
C SER A 380 -10.22 4.16 -2.18
N VAL A 381 -10.82 5.21 -1.58
CA VAL A 381 -12.23 5.56 -1.78
C VAL A 381 -12.44 6.33 -3.08
N ALA A 382 -11.55 7.27 -3.39
CA ALA A 382 -11.57 8.07 -4.62
C ALA A 382 -11.61 7.18 -5.87
N THR A 383 -10.71 6.20 -5.90
CA THR A 383 -10.55 5.30 -7.04
C THR A 383 -11.46 4.09 -7.00
N ARG A 384 -12.23 3.93 -5.91
CA ARG A 384 -13.06 2.74 -5.67
C ARG A 384 -12.23 1.45 -5.81
N ALA A 385 -10.98 1.47 -5.36
CA ALA A 385 -10.03 0.36 -5.48
C ALA A 385 -10.56 -0.94 -4.84
N GLY A 386 -11.39 -0.79 -3.81
CA GLY A 386 -12.08 -1.89 -3.14
C GLY A 386 -11.23 -2.63 -2.11
N GLN A 387 -9.91 -2.37 -2.06
CA GLN A 387 -8.98 -2.99 -1.13
C GLN A 387 -7.90 -2.00 -0.65
N ILE A 388 -7.43 -2.19 0.59
CA ILE A 388 -6.32 -1.41 1.17
C ILE A 388 -5.43 -2.31 2.05
N LYS A 389 -4.11 -2.22 1.90
CA LYS A 389 -3.09 -2.84 2.77
C LYS A 389 -2.37 -1.74 3.53
N THR A 390 -2.75 -1.52 4.79
CA THR A 390 -2.20 -0.39 5.59
C THR A 390 -1.72 -0.80 6.98
N GLY A 391 -1.31 -2.06 7.13
CA GLY A 391 -0.70 -2.62 8.33
C GLY A 391 -1.71 -3.15 9.35
N SER A 392 -1.24 -3.37 10.57
CA SER A 392 -1.98 -4.03 11.64
C SER A 392 -2.88 -3.08 12.43
N LEU A 393 -3.50 -3.62 13.48
CA LEU A 393 -4.45 -2.97 14.37
C LEU A 393 -3.74 -2.28 15.56
N SER A 394 -2.47 -1.91 15.35
CA SER A 394 -1.64 -1.19 16.30
C SER A 394 -0.69 -0.25 15.55
N ARG A 395 -0.06 0.67 16.29
CA ARG A 395 0.79 1.77 15.79
C ARG A 395 0.01 2.83 14.98
N SER A 396 0.14 4.09 15.39
CA SER A 396 -0.75 5.16 14.94
C SER A 396 -0.59 5.50 13.47
N GLU A 397 0.58 5.31 12.88
CA GLU A 397 0.82 5.48 11.44
C GLU A 397 0.02 4.49 10.58
N ARG A 398 -0.45 3.37 11.17
CA ARG A 398 -1.35 2.39 10.54
C ARG A 398 -2.80 2.76 10.84
N VAL A 399 -3.09 2.86 12.14
CA VAL A 399 -4.44 3.12 12.67
C VAL A 399 -4.99 4.47 12.22
N ALA A 400 -4.16 5.47 11.92
CA ALA A 400 -4.60 6.75 11.37
C ALA A 400 -5.37 6.59 10.05
N LYS A 401 -4.96 5.66 9.18
CA LYS A 401 -5.64 5.39 7.90
C LYS A 401 -6.99 4.72 8.13
N TYR A 402 -7.06 3.77 9.06
CA TYR A 402 -8.34 3.17 9.47
C TYR A 402 -9.28 4.22 10.09
N ASN A 403 -8.77 5.09 10.94
CA ASN A 403 -9.54 6.20 11.51
C ASN A 403 -10.01 7.17 10.43
N GLN A 404 -9.20 7.43 9.39
CA GLN A 404 -9.62 8.24 8.25
C GLN A 404 -10.74 7.57 7.46
N LEU A 405 -10.66 6.25 7.22
CA LEU A 405 -11.74 5.50 6.58
C LEU A 405 -13.03 5.50 7.40
N LEU A 406 -12.96 5.47 8.74
CA LEU A 406 -14.13 5.66 9.60
C LEU A 406 -14.76 7.06 9.44
N ARG A 407 -13.94 8.12 9.29
CA ARG A 407 -14.44 9.48 9.04
C ARG A 407 -15.11 9.58 7.67
N ILE A 408 -14.49 9.00 6.63
CA ILE A 408 -15.05 8.98 5.27
C ILE A 408 -16.38 8.21 5.25
N GLU A 409 -16.45 7.05 5.91
CA GLU A 409 -17.69 6.27 6.02
C GLU A 409 -18.81 7.06 6.72
N ASP A 410 -18.48 7.78 7.80
CA ASP A 410 -19.44 8.64 8.52
C ASP A 410 -19.91 9.83 7.65
N GLU A 411 -18.99 10.49 6.95
CA GLU A 411 -19.29 11.61 6.04
C GLU A 411 -20.19 11.19 4.87
N LEU A 412 -19.94 10.01 4.30
CA LEU A 412 -20.76 9.45 3.22
C LEU A 412 -22.17 9.08 3.69
N GLY A 413 -22.35 8.75 4.97
CA GLY A 413 -23.63 8.36 5.56
C GLY A 413 -24.29 7.21 4.79
N SER A 414 -25.53 7.38 4.35
CA SER A 414 -26.27 6.35 3.60
C SER A 414 -25.70 6.03 2.21
N GLN A 415 -24.73 6.81 1.72
CA GLN A 415 -24.07 6.55 0.43
C GLN A 415 -22.89 5.59 0.57
N ALA A 416 -22.41 5.34 1.79
CA ALA A 416 -21.28 4.45 2.04
C ALA A 416 -21.59 3.03 1.60
N VAL A 417 -20.68 2.44 0.82
CA VAL A 417 -20.76 1.04 0.38
C VAL A 417 -19.47 0.34 0.75
N TYR A 418 -19.55 -0.77 1.47
CA TYR A 418 -18.37 -1.59 1.77
C TYR A 418 -18.09 -2.59 0.64
N ALA A 419 -16.86 -2.61 0.15
CA ALA A 419 -16.45 -3.43 -1.00
C ALA A 419 -16.70 -4.93 -0.81
N GLY A 420 -16.53 -5.44 0.42
CA GLY A 420 -16.80 -6.85 0.75
C GLY A 420 -18.26 -7.27 0.52
N ALA A 421 -19.20 -6.36 0.78
CA ALA A 421 -20.65 -6.59 0.68
C ALA A 421 -21.19 -6.51 -0.75
N VAL A 422 -20.46 -5.90 -1.69
CA VAL A 422 -20.87 -5.73 -3.10
C VAL A 422 -19.98 -6.47 -4.09
N GLY A 423 -19.15 -7.41 -3.61
CA GLY A 423 -18.29 -8.22 -4.46
C GLY A 423 -17.14 -7.44 -5.13
N GLN A 424 -16.71 -6.32 -4.53
CA GLN A 424 -15.58 -5.51 -4.98
C GLN A 424 -14.33 -5.67 -4.08
N GLY A 425 -14.30 -6.69 -3.22
CA GLY A 425 -13.12 -7.10 -2.44
C GLY A 425 -12.15 -8.00 -3.22
N PRO A 426 -11.34 -8.83 -2.54
CA PRO A 426 -10.44 -9.77 -3.21
C PRO A 426 -11.17 -10.71 -4.19
N ARG A 427 -10.50 -10.99 -5.31
CA ARG A 427 -11.01 -11.88 -6.37
C ARG A 427 -10.81 -13.36 -6.03
N GLY A 428 -11.57 -14.22 -6.73
CA GLY A 428 -11.39 -15.68 -6.68
C GLY A 428 -12.28 -16.43 -5.69
N ARG A 429 -13.50 -15.96 -5.37
CA ARG A 429 -14.46 -16.70 -4.51
C ARG A 429 -15.08 -17.90 -5.25
N GLY A 430 -14.26 -18.84 -5.71
CA GLY A 430 -14.63 -20.05 -6.45
C GLY A 430 -14.60 -21.29 -5.58
#